data_AF-A0A354BHX5-F1
#
_entry.id   AF-A0A354BHX5-F1
#
_cell.length_a   1.000
_cell.length_b   1.000
_cell.length_c   1.000
_cell.angle_alpha   90.00
_cell.angle_beta   90.00
_cell.angle_gamma   90.00
#
_symmetry.space_group_name_H-M   'P 1'
#
loop_
_entity.id
_entity.type
_entity.pdbx_description
1 polymer ?
#
loop_
_entity_poly.entity_id
_entity_poly.type
_entity_poly.pdbx_seq_one_letter_code
_entity_poly.pdbx_strand_id
1 'polypeptide(L)'
;GISFLAQPRSTHARHAEEVPVSMRTGMGILAALCVALGVAPMVVVPLLDQIVAPLAGISIASKVLAIDGWALAPVNVEFSSLSTPVLALLLVVSAILGLGLAVVFGGRLTTRRSKSWGCGITLTPRMEYTATGFVQPIKRVFSTIYQPTVKLETEFLAESRYFSKRRHFGFHIEPIFEKYLYDPLVAFFGTLADRLKVIQAGSLHLYLTYMFVTLIALLLLAV
;
A
#
# COMPACT_ATOMS: atom_id res chain seq x y z
N GLY A 1 8.47 -3.99 -10.61
CA GLY A 1 9.36 -3.87 -11.78
C GLY A 1 10.37 -2.73 -11.66
N ILE A 2 9.88 -1.50 -11.48
CA ILE A 2 10.67 -0.25 -11.50
C ILE A 2 11.88 -0.26 -10.54
N SER A 3 11.84 -1.00 -9.42
CA SER A 3 12.95 -1.04 -8.46
C SER A 3 14.06 -2.05 -8.78
N PHE A 4 13.76 -3.13 -9.52
CA PHE A 4 14.64 -4.31 -9.60
C PHE A 4 15.09 -4.69 -11.02
N LEU A 5 14.50 -4.09 -12.07
CA LEU A 5 14.72 -4.50 -13.46
C LEU A 5 15.63 -3.54 -14.27
N ALA A 6 16.28 -2.58 -13.62
CA ALA A 6 16.99 -1.50 -14.30
C ALA A 6 18.39 -1.19 -13.74
N GLN A 7 19.06 -0.22 -14.35
CA GLN A 7 20.43 0.17 -13.97
C GLN A 7 20.44 0.91 -12.62
N PRO A 8 21.48 0.70 -11.79
CA PRO A 8 21.59 1.36 -10.50
C PRO A 8 21.76 2.87 -10.66
N ARG A 9 20.87 3.64 -10.04
CA ARG A 9 20.85 5.12 -10.10
C ARG A 9 21.79 5.80 -9.10
N SER A 10 22.14 5.10 -8.03
CA SER A 10 23.03 5.59 -6.96
C SER A 10 24.21 4.66 -6.77
N THR A 11 25.27 5.17 -6.15
CA THR A 11 26.44 4.38 -5.73
C THR A 11 26.05 3.29 -4.75
N HIS A 12 25.11 3.56 -3.83
CA HIS A 12 24.58 2.57 -2.89
C HIS A 12 23.88 1.41 -3.60
N ALA A 13 23.02 1.69 -4.58
CA ALA A 13 22.34 0.64 -5.34
C ALA A 13 23.30 -0.21 -6.19
N ARG A 14 24.44 0.37 -6.61
CA ARG A 14 25.47 -0.35 -7.38
C ARG A 14 26.25 -1.33 -6.51
N HIS A 15 26.47 -1.00 -5.24
CA HIS A 15 27.20 -1.83 -4.28
C HIS A 15 26.25 -2.50 -3.29
N ALA A 16 24.97 -2.63 -3.64
CA ALA A 16 24.01 -3.33 -2.80
C ALA A 16 24.37 -4.81 -2.77
N GLU A 17 24.53 -5.34 -1.57
CA GLU A 17 24.79 -6.76 -1.32
C GLU A 17 23.53 -7.44 -0.79
N GLU A 18 23.52 -8.77 -0.85
CA GLU A 18 22.41 -9.58 -0.34
C GLU A 18 22.29 -9.43 1.18
N VAL A 19 21.06 -9.43 1.67
CA VAL A 19 20.76 -9.31 3.11
C VAL A 19 21.22 -10.56 3.88
N PRO A 20 21.57 -10.42 5.19
CA PRO A 20 22.03 -11.55 5.99
C PRO A 20 20.97 -12.65 6.10
N VAL A 21 21.43 -13.88 6.37
CA VAL A 21 20.57 -15.08 6.42
C VAL A 21 19.42 -14.92 7.40
N SER A 22 19.63 -14.27 8.55
CA SER A 22 18.58 -14.01 9.55
C SER A 22 17.38 -13.21 8.99
N MET A 23 17.64 -12.22 8.13
CA MET A 23 16.59 -11.45 7.47
C MET A 23 15.89 -12.28 6.39
N ARG A 24 16.66 -13.06 5.63
CA ARG A 24 16.13 -13.96 4.59
C ARG A 24 15.25 -15.06 5.17
N THR A 25 15.61 -15.62 6.33
CA THR A 25 14.77 -16.61 7.01
C THR A 25 13.45 -16.01 7.45
N GLY A 26 13.44 -14.78 7.97
CA GLY A 26 12.20 -14.08 8.31
C GLY A 26 11.30 -13.87 7.10
N MET A 27 11.85 -13.38 5.99
CA MET A 27 11.11 -13.22 4.74
C MET A 27 10.60 -14.57 4.19
N GLY A 28 11.43 -15.62 4.27
CA GLY A 28 11.09 -16.96 3.82
C GLY A 28 9.96 -17.58 4.62
N ILE A 29 9.96 -17.43 5.95
CA ILE A 29 8.87 -17.88 6.81
C ILE A 29 7.56 -17.16 6.45
N LEU A 30 7.59 -15.83 6.30
CA LEU A 30 6.40 -15.07 5.91
C LEU A 30 5.88 -15.49 4.53
N ALA A 31 6.77 -15.69 3.56
CA ALA A 31 6.38 -16.16 2.23
C ALA A 31 5.75 -17.56 2.27
N ALA A 32 6.34 -18.49 3.04
CA ALA A 32 5.82 -19.84 3.23
C ALA A 32 4.44 -19.82 3.90
N LEU A 33 4.25 -18.99 4.92
CA LEU A 33 2.96 -18.80 5.56
C LEU A 33 1.92 -18.24 4.59
N CYS A 34 2.25 -17.24 3.76
CA CYS A 34 1.33 -16.73 2.74
C CYS A 34 0.87 -17.83 1.76
N VAL A 35 1.80 -18.68 1.31
CA VAL A 35 1.46 -19.80 0.43
C VAL A 35 0.63 -20.84 1.16
N ALA A 36 0.99 -21.22 2.38
CA ALA A 36 0.23 -22.19 3.17
C ALA A 36 -1.20 -21.71 3.44
N LEU A 37 -1.36 -20.45 3.84
CA LEU A 37 -2.66 -19.83 4.10
C LEU A 37 -3.50 -19.71 2.83
N GLY A 38 -2.86 -19.42 1.69
CA GLY A 38 -3.52 -19.31 0.40
C GLY A 38 -3.95 -20.67 -0.17
N VAL A 39 -3.10 -21.70 -0.11
CA VAL A 39 -3.34 -23.01 -0.76
C VAL A 39 -4.28 -23.90 0.06
N ALA A 40 -4.26 -23.78 1.40
CA ALA A 40 -5.05 -24.63 2.30
C ALA A 40 -6.16 -23.86 3.05
N PRO A 41 -7.09 -23.17 2.35
CA PRO A 41 -8.21 -22.49 3.01
C PRO A 41 -9.11 -23.47 3.76
N MET A 42 -9.13 -24.75 3.36
CA MET A 42 -9.83 -25.84 4.04
C MET A 42 -9.41 -26.02 5.51
N VAL A 43 -8.17 -25.67 5.87
CA VAL A 43 -7.67 -25.74 7.25
C VAL A 43 -7.80 -24.40 7.95
N VAL A 44 -7.51 -23.31 7.23
CA VAL A 44 -7.46 -21.96 7.80
C VAL A 44 -8.85 -21.43 8.13
N VAL A 45 -9.82 -21.60 7.23
CA VAL A 45 -11.16 -21.04 7.39
C VAL A 45 -11.88 -21.65 8.61
N PRO A 46 -11.88 -22.99 8.84
CA PRO A 46 -12.50 -23.56 10.04
C PRO A 46 -11.80 -23.16 11.35
N LEU A 47 -10.47 -23.03 11.33
CA LEU A 47 -9.71 -22.58 12.51
C LEU A 47 -10.07 -21.15 12.90
N LEU A 48 -10.23 -20.27 11.91
CA LEU A 48 -10.71 -18.91 12.14
C LEU A 48 -12.18 -18.90 12.58
N ASP A 49 -13.01 -19.78 12.02
CA ASP A 49 -14.44 -19.87 12.35
C ASP A 49 -14.67 -20.20 13.84
N GLN A 50 -13.81 -21.01 14.46
CA GLN A 50 -13.88 -21.30 15.90
C GLN A 50 -13.77 -20.04 16.78
N ILE A 51 -13.03 -19.03 16.31
CA ILE A 51 -12.80 -17.78 17.03
C ILE A 51 -13.87 -16.75 16.65
N VAL A 52 -14.23 -16.70 15.37
CA VAL A 52 -15.13 -15.66 14.84
C VAL A 52 -16.60 -15.98 15.08
N ALA A 53 -17.02 -17.25 14.97
CA ALA A 53 -18.43 -17.62 15.11
C ALA A 53 -19.03 -17.27 16.50
N PRO A 54 -18.33 -17.44 17.63
CA PRO A 54 -18.83 -16.98 18.94
C PRO A 54 -18.92 -15.46 19.08
N LEU A 55 -18.07 -14.71 18.36
CA LEU A 55 -18.00 -13.25 18.45
C LEU A 55 -18.99 -12.55 17.52
N ALA A 56 -19.16 -13.08 16.31
CA ALA A 56 -19.97 -12.48 15.25
C ALA A 56 -21.35 -13.15 15.08
N GLY A 57 -21.59 -14.31 15.72
CA GLY A 57 -22.83 -15.08 15.60
C GLY A 57 -23.07 -15.68 14.20
N ILE A 58 -22.05 -15.68 13.34
CA ILE A 58 -22.12 -16.14 11.96
C ILE A 58 -20.97 -17.11 11.70
N SER A 59 -21.28 -18.30 11.19
CA SER A 59 -20.26 -19.23 10.68
C SER A 59 -19.88 -18.85 9.24
N ILE A 60 -18.61 -18.53 9.05
CA ILE A 60 -17.95 -18.24 7.77
C ILE A 60 -17.66 -19.55 7.04
N ALA A 61 -17.26 -20.59 7.77
CA ALA A 61 -16.93 -21.90 7.20
C ALA A 61 -18.10 -22.48 6.41
N SER A 62 -19.31 -22.47 6.98
CA SER A 62 -20.52 -23.02 6.34
C SER A 62 -21.00 -22.26 5.10
N LYS A 63 -20.60 -20.99 4.94
CA LYS A 63 -21.01 -20.16 3.80
C LYS A 63 -20.00 -20.14 2.66
N VAL A 64 -18.72 -20.25 3.00
CA VAL A 64 -17.62 -20.04 2.06
C VAL A 64 -17.02 -21.35 1.57
N LEU A 65 -17.03 -22.40 2.40
CA LEU A 65 -16.56 -23.73 2.03
C LEU A 65 -17.71 -24.54 1.43
N ALA A 66 -17.50 -25.02 0.22
CA ALA A 66 -18.39 -25.91 -0.50
C ALA A 66 -17.68 -27.23 -0.84
N ILE A 67 -18.45 -28.27 -1.14
CA ILE A 67 -17.95 -29.60 -1.54
C ILE A 67 -16.92 -30.12 -0.52
N ASP A 68 -17.39 -30.43 0.69
CA ASP A 68 -16.57 -30.99 1.79
C ASP A 68 -15.30 -30.20 2.13
N GLY A 69 -15.31 -28.88 1.91
CA GLY A 69 -14.19 -27.99 2.27
C GLY A 69 -13.13 -27.81 1.18
N TRP A 70 -13.27 -28.48 0.03
CA TRP A 70 -12.28 -28.45 -1.04
C TRP A 70 -12.48 -27.33 -2.06
N ALA A 71 -13.67 -26.72 -2.08
CA ALA A 71 -14.00 -25.60 -2.95
C ALA A 71 -14.40 -24.37 -2.16
N LEU A 72 -13.98 -23.19 -2.62
CA LEU A 72 -14.50 -21.90 -2.17
C LEU A 72 -15.68 -21.51 -3.08
N ALA A 73 -16.84 -21.25 -2.48
CA ALA A 73 -18.02 -20.74 -3.15
C ALA A 73 -18.42 -19.41 -2.50
N PRO A 74 -17.95 -18.24 -3.01
CA PRO A 74 -18.14 -16.96 -2.35
C PRO A 74 -19.60 -16.47 -2.33
N VAL A 75 -20.43 -16.95 -3.26
CA VAL A 75 -21.82 -16.49 -3.44
C VAL A 75 -22.78 -17.66 -3.54
N ASN A 76 -22.49 -18.65 -4.39
CA ASN A 76 -23.20 -19.92 -4.49
C ASN A 76 -22.36 -20.94 -5.29
N VAL A 77 -22.63 -22.23 -5.08
CA VAL A 77 -21.90 -23.31 -5.76
C VAL A 77 -22.17 -23.38 -7.27
N GLU A 78 -23.29 -22.82 -7.72
CA GLU A 78 -23.76 -22.87 -9.11
C GLU A 78 -23.13 -21.81 -10.02
N PHE A 79 -22.79 -20.61 -9.50
CA PHE A 79 -22.23 -19.54 -10.34
C PHE A 79 -20.70 -19.45 -10.23
N SER A 80 -20.09 -19.89 -9.12
CA SER A 80 -18.63 -19.91 -9.00
C SER A 80 -18.15 -20.81 -7.88
N SER A 81 -17.62 -21.98 -8.22
CA SER A 81 -16.83 -22.82 -7.32
C SER A 81 -15.38 -22.84 -7.79
N LEU A 82 -14.46 -22.40 -6.92
CA LEU A 82 -13.01 -22.46 -7.16
C LEU A 82 -12.37 -23.35 -6.10
N SER A 83 -11.79 -24.47 -6.52
CA SER A 83 -10.95 -25.28 -5.64
C SER A 83 -9.52 -24.73 -5.64
N THR A 84 -9.19 -24.02 -4.57
CA THR A 84 -7.87 -23.40 -4.37
C THR A 84 -6.69 -24.37 -4.52
N PRO A 85 -6.71 -25.61 -4.01
CA PRO A 85 -5.61 -26.55 -4.25
C PRO A 85 -5.48 -26.96 -5.72
N VAL A 86 -6.59 -27.08 -6.45
CA VAL A 86 -6.56 -27.40 -7.89
C VAL A 86 -6.05 -26.20 -8.68
N LEU A 87 -6.46 -24.98 -8.34
CA LEU A 87 -5.94 -23.77 -8.96
C LEU A 87 -4.43 -23.63 -8.72
N ALA A 88 -3.96 -23.89 -7.49
CA ALA A 88 -2.54 -23.89 -7.17
C ALA A 88 -1.77 -24.94 -8.00
N LEU A 89 -2.31 -26.17 -8.11
CA LEU A 89 -1.74 -27.21 -8.95
C LEU A 89 -1.67 -26.79 -10.42
N LEU A 90 -2.76 -26.24 -10.97
CA LEU A 90 -2.81 -25.75 -12.36
C LEU A 90 -1.78 -24.62 -12.61
N LEU A 91 -1.61 -23.70 -11.66
CA LEU A 91 -0.59 -22.65 -11.75
C LEU A 91 0.83 -23.24 -11.74
N VAL A 92 1.10 -24.22 -10.88
CA VAL A 92 2.41 -24.89 -10.84
C VAL A 92 2.66 -25.68 -12.13
N VAL A 93 1.68 -26.46 -12.59
CA VAL A 93 1.78 -27.23 -13.84
C VAL A 93 1.96 -26.32 -15.04
N SER A 94 1.20 -25.22 -15.15
CA SER A 94 1.35 -24.26 -16.24
C SER A 94 2.69 -23.52 -16.19
N ALA A 95 3.22 -23.20 -15.01
CA ALA A 95 4.55 -22.63 -14.87
C ALA A 95 5.65 -23.62 -15.28
N ILE A 96 5.57 -24.88 -14.85
CA ILE A 96 6.51 -25.94 -15.24
C ILE A 96 6.42 -26.20 -16.74
N LEU A 97 5.20 -26.27 -17.30
CA LEU A 97 4.99 -26.46 -18.73
C LEU A 97 5.54 -25.28 -19.52
N GLY A 98 5.26 -24.04 -19.11
CA GLY A 98 5.80 -22.84 -19.74
C GLY A 98 7.33 -22.79 -19.70
N LEU A 99 7.93 -23.15 -18.57
CA LEU A 99 9.38 -23.25 -18.43
C LEU A 99 9.95 -24.39 -19.31
N GLY A 100 9.29 -25.55 -19.32
CA GLY A 100 9.66 -26.70 -20.14
C GLY A 100 9.62 -26.35 -21.63
N LEU A 101 8.53 -25.74 -22.09
CA LEU A 101 8.41 -25.22 -23.46
C LEU A 101 9.51 -24.19 -23.76
N ALA A 102 9.78 -23.26 -22.85
CA ALA A 102 10.85 -22.28 -23.03
C ALA A 102 12.23 -22.92 -23.13
N VAL A 103 12.49 -24.01 -22.41
CA VAL A 103 13.75 -24.76 -22.48
C VAL A 103 13.84 -25.60 -23.77
N VAL A 104 12.75 -26.29 -24.16
CA VAL A 104 12.73 -27.13 -25.37
C VAL A 104 12.82 -26.28 -26.63
N PHE A 105 12.03 -25.21 -26.73
CA PHE A 105 11.97 -24.35 -27.92
C PHE A 105 13.00 -23.21 -27.91
N GLY A 106 13.48 -22.79 -26.73
CA GLY A 106 14.43 -21.68 -26.59
C GLY A 106 15.90 -22.07 -26.76
N GLY A 107 16.21 -23.35 -26.93
CA GLY A 107 17.58 -23.84 -27.10
C GLY A 107 18.43 -23.76 -25.81
N ARG A 108 19.76 -23.83 -25.95
CA ARG A 108 20.67 -23.67 -24.79
C ARG A 108 20.51 -22.26 -24.23
N LEU A 109 20.25 -22.17 -22.92
CA LEU A 109 20.22 -20.93 -22.13
C LEU A 109 21.61 -20.27 -22.09
N THR A 110 22.10 -19.78 -23.23
CA THR A 110 23.35 -19.05 -23.31
C THR A 110 23.07 -17.61 -22.92
N THR A 111 23.51 -17.20 -21.73
CA THR A 111 23.37 -15.81 -21.31
C THR A 111 24.28 -14.91 -22.14
N ARG A 112 23.71 -14.19 -23.11
CA ARG A 112 24.42 -13.16 -23.87
C ARG A 112 24.20 -11.79 -23.22
N ARG A 113 25.28 -11.16 -22.73
CA ARG A 113 25.25 -9.76 -22.31
C ARG A 113 25.55 -8.88 -23.52
N SER A 114 24.56 -8.12 -23.97
CA SER A 114 24.72 -7.10 -25.02
C SER A 114 24.16 -5.77 -24.57
N LYS A 115 24.57 -4.69 -25.25
CA LYS A 115 23.97 -3.37 -25.05
C LYS A 115 22.47 -3.45 -25.38
N SER A 116 21.64 -2.87 -24.53
CA SER A 116 20.22 -2.72 -24.80
C SER A 116 20.00 -1.73 -25.94
N TRP A 117 18.92 -1.91 -26.71
CA TRP A 117 18.56 -1.01 -27.79
C TRP A 117 18.25 0.38 -27.23
N GLY A 118 19.07 1.36 -27.59
CA GLY A 118 18.94 2.75 -27.14
C GLY A 118 18.69 3.73 -28.27
N CYS A 119 18.15 3.30 -29.42
CA CYS A 119 17.93 4.19 -30.58
C CYS A 119 19.16 5.04 -30.99
N GLY A 120 20.37 4.50 -30.83
CA GLY A 120 21.63 5.20 -31.16
C GLY A 120 22.22 6.06 -30.03
N ILE A 121 21.59 6.15 -28.86
CA ILE A 121 22.14 6.85 -27.69
C ILE A 121 22.71 5.90 -26.64
N THR A 122 23.72 6.36 -25.91
CA THR A 122 24.24 5.66 -24.74
C THR A 122 23.26 5.81 -23.58
N LEU A 123 22.64 4.70 -23.18
CA LEU A 123 21.68 4.68 -22.07
C LEU A 123 22.36 5.00 -20.75
N THR A 124 21.73 5.85 -19.96
CA THR A 124 22.16 6.21 -18.61
C THR A 124 21.10 5.79 -17.57
N PRO A 125 21.47 5.53 -16.30
CA PRO A 125 20.50 5.13 -15.27
C PRO A 125 19.36 6.13 -15.05
N ARG A 126 19.54 7.40 -15.45
CA ARG A 126 18.52 8.45 -15.32
C ARG A 126 17.44 8.42 -16.42
N MET A 127 17.65 7.65 -17.48
CA MET A 127 16.70 7.52 -18.60
C MET A 127 15.55 6.54 -18.31
N GLU A 128 15.61 5.82 -17.20
CA GLU A 128 14.53 4.92 -16.79
C GLU A 128 13.36 5.69 -16.15
N TYR A 129 12.14 5.22 -16.40
CA TYR A 129 10.93 5.74 -15.76
C TYR A 129 11.05 5.71 -14.22
N THR A 130 10.73 6.82 -13.57
CA THR A 130 10.49 6.83 -12.12
C THR A 130 9.09 6.30 -11.82
N ALA A 131 8.85 5.85 -10.58
CA ALA A 131 7.49 5.54 -10.12
C ALA A 131 6.56 6.75 -10.29
N THR A 132 7.06 7.97 -10.07
CA THR A 132 6.32 9.21 -10.28
C THR A 132 5.94 9.44 -11.74
N GLY A 133 6.85 9.17 -12.68
CA GLY A 133 6.59 9.28 -14.12
C GLY A 133 5.64 8.21 -14.62
N PHE A 134 5.76 6.98 -14.12
CA PHE A 134 4.84 5.88 -14.47
C PHE A 134 3.38 6.20 -14.09
N VAL A 135 3.17 6.79 -12.91
CA VAL A 135 1.84 7.12 -12.39
C VAL A 135 1.32 8.49 -12.89
N GLN A 136 2.14 9.27 -13.62
CA GLN A 136 1.76 10.61 -14.09
C GLN A 136 0.46 10.65 -14.92
N PRO A 137 0.17 9.70 -15.84
CA PRO A 137 -1.07 9.71 -16.61
C PRO A 137 -2.29 9.55 -15.71
N ILE A 138 -2.24 8.62 -14.75
CA ILE A 138 -3.31 8.39 -13.77
C ILE A 138 -3.55 9.66 -12.96
N LYS A 139 -2.49 10.31 -12.48
CA LYS A 139 -2.61 11.57 -11.73
C LYS A 139 -3.21 12.71 -12.54
N ARG A 140 -2.97 12.76 -13.86
CA ARG A 140 -3.63 13.74 -14.73
C ARG A 140 -5.12 13.48 -14.87
N VAL A 141 -5.54 12.22 -15.02
CA VAL A 141 -6.97 11.86 -15.08
C VAL A 141 -7.69 12.27 -13.79
N PHE A 142 -7.04 12.05 -12.64
CA PHE A 142 -7.59 12.40 -11.33
C PHE A 142 -7.10 13.77 -10.81
N SER A 143 -6.74 14.71 -11.68
CA SER A 143 -6.19 16.00 -11.26
C SER A 143 -7.18 16.82 -10.44
N THR A 144 -8.48 16.68 -10.68
CA THR A 144 -9.54 17.35 -9.91
C THR A 144 -9.55 16.90 -8.45
N ILE A 145 -9.27 15.61 -8.21
CA ILE A 145 -9.25 15.05 -6.85
C ILE A 145 -7.90 15.33 -6.20
N TYR A 146 -6.78 15.05 -6.87
CA TYR A 146 -5.45 15.10 -6.24
C TYR A 146 -4.76 16.48 -6.32
N GLN A 147 -5.28 17.41 -7.11
CA GLN A 147 -4.73 18.75 -7.34
C GLN A 147 -3.19 18.78 -7.47
N PRO A 148 -2.60 17.96 -8.37
CA PRO A 148 -1.15 17.83 -8.43
C PRO A 148 -0.51 19.13 -8.92
N THR A 149 0.39 19.71 -8.11
CA THR A 149 1.18 20.86 -8.55
C THR A 149 2.44 20.37 -9.27
N VAL A 150 2.57 20.76 -10.54
CA VAL A 150 3.74 20.45 -11.37
C VAL A 150 4.63 21.69 -11.48
N LYS A 151 5.84 21.63 -10.92
CA LYS A 151 6.88 22.62 -11.17
C LYS A 151 7.87 22.05 -12.17
N LEU A 152 7.96 22.68 -13.35
CA LEU A 152 8.94 22.35 -14.38
C LEU A 152 9.96 23.48 -14.45
N GLU A 153 11.16 23.22 -13.95
CA GLU A 153 12.31 24.11 -14.11
C GLU A 153 13.16 23.59 -15.27
N THR A 154 13.33 24.42 -16.30
CA THR A 154 14.10 24.05 -17.51
C THR A 154 15.34 24.92 -17.60
N GLU A 155 16.51 24.30 -17.47
CA GLU A 155 17.78 24.94 -17.78
C GLU A 155 18.06 24.78 -19.27
N PHE A 156 18.18 25.89 -19.99
CA PHE A 156 18.57 25.91 -21.40
C PHE A 156 20.09 25.93 -21.56
N LEU A 157 20.60 25.43 -22.69
CA LEU A 157 22.00 25.63 -23.05
C LEU A 157 22.27 27.11 -23.35
N ALA A 158 23.42 27.63 -22.89
CA ALA A 158 23.83 29.02 -23.12
C ALA A 158 23.92 29.36 -24.63
N GLU A 159 24.28 28.36 -25.45
CA GLU A 159 24.47 28.48 -26.90
C GLU A 159 23.16 28.42 -27.70
N SER A 160 22.06 27.93 -27.11
CA SER A 160 20.80 27.74 -27.82
C SER A 160 19.62 27.58 -26.85
N ARG A 161 18.63 28.48 -26.99
CA ARG A 161 17.34 28.37 -26.28
C ARG A 161 16.46 27.20 -26.74
N TYR A 162 16.82 26.53 -27.84
CA TYR A 162 16.08 25.37 -28.36
C TYR A 162 16.53 24.04 -27.73
N PHE A 163 17.71 24.00 -27.12
CA PHE A 163 18.22 22.78 -26.48
C PHE A 163 18.23 22.93 -24.96
N SER A 164 17.41 22.12 -24.27
CA SER A 164 17.40 22.07 -22.81
C SER A 164 18.56 21.23 -22.29
N LYS A 165 19.40 21.81 -21.43
CA LYS A 165 20.55 21.15 -20.78
C LYS A 165 20.10 20.23 -19.65
N ARG A 166 19.12 20.66 -18.85
CA ARG A 166 18.61 19.92 -17.70
C ARG A 166 17.15 20.31 -17.44
N ARG A 167 16.32 19.35 -17.06
CA ARG A 167 14.94 19.60 -16.62
C ARG A 167 14.79 19.06 -15.20
N HIS A 168 14.45 19.94 -14.27
CA HIS A 168 14.08 19.59 -12.92
C HIS A 168 12.56 19.50 -12.83
N PHE A 169 12.07 18.34 -12.42
CA PHE A 169 10.65 18.10 -12.24
C PHE A 169 10.36 17.99 -10.74
N GLY A 170 9.73 19.02 -10.18
CA GLY A 170 9.19 19.02 -8.83
C GLY A 170 7.71 18.64 -8.86
N PHE A 171 7.35 17.54 -8.20
CA PHE A 171 5.96 17.17 -7.97
C PHE A 171 5.64 17.34 -6.50
N HIS A 172 4.61 18.12 -6.20
CA HIS A 172 4.04 18.20 -4.85
C HIS A 172 2.56 17.80 -4.91
N ILE A 173 2.17 16.88 -4.04
CA ILE A 173 0.77 16.52 -3.82
C ILE A 173 0.38 17.21 -2.53
N GLU A 174 -0.63 18.07 -2.59
CA GLU A 174 -1.13 18.73 -1.40
C GLU A 174 -1.99 17.74 -0.59
N PRO A 175 -1.73 17.53 0.71
CA PRO A 175 -2.50 16.60 1.52
C PRO A 175 -3.87 17.20 1.84
N ILE A 176 -4.86 16.92 0.99
CA ILE A 176 -6.21 17.53 1.07
C ILE A 176 -6.88 17.28 2.42
N PHE A 177 -6.82 16.06 2.93
CA PHE A 177 -7.40 15.76 4.24
C PHE A 177 -6.69 16.51 5.35
N GLU A 178 -5.36 16.61 5.31
CA GLU A 178 -4.60 17.34 6.32
C GLU A 178 -5.03 18.81 6.35
N LYS A 179 -4.97 19.46 5.19
CA LYS A 179 -5.29 20.89 5.06
C LYS A 179 -6.76 21.24 5.34
N TYR A 180 -7.70 20.41 4.90
CA TYR A 180 -9.14 20.74 4.94
C TYR A 180 -9.93 20.02 6.03
N LEU A 181 -9.40 18.97 6.64
CA LEU A 181 -10.07 18.21 7.70
C LEU A 181 -9.27 18.23 9.00
N TYR A 182 -8.01 17.79 8.98
CA TYR A 182 -7.23 17.66 10.21
C TYR A 182 -6.83 19.03 10.79
N ASP A 183 -6.21 19.90 10.00
CA ASP A 183 -5.77 21.23 10.44
C ASP A 183 -6.90 22.07 11.06
N PRO A 184 -8.10 22.21 10.43
CA PRO A 184 -9.19 22.97 11.03
C PRO A 184 -9.76 22.29 12.27
N LEU A 185 -9.84 20.96 12.33
CA LEU A 185 -10.30 20.25 13.53
C LEU A 185 -9.32 20.43 14.69
N VAL A 186 -8.02 20.29 14.43
CA VAL A 186 -6.97 20.48 15.44
C VAL A 186 -6.98 21.93 15.94
N ALA A 187 -7.09 22.91 15.04
CA ALA A 187 -7.21 24.32 15.41
C ALA A 187 -8.49 24.59 16.23
N PHE A 188 -9.62 23.99 15.85
CA PHE A 188 -10.87 24.10 16.60
C PHE A 188 -10.74 23.55 18.03
N PHE A 189 -10.23 22.34 18.21
CA PHE A 189 -10.03 21.77 19.54
C PHE A 189 -8.96 22.51 20.35
N GLY A 190 -7.90 23.00 19.70
CA GLY A 190 -6.87 23.82 20.33
C GLY A 190 -7.45 25.13 20.88
N THR A 191 -8.21 25.86 20.05
CA THR A 191 -8.86 27.10 20.48
C THR A 191 -9.91 26.88 21.56
N LEU A 192 -10.66 25.77 21.50
CA LEU A 192 -11.61 25.40 22.55
C LEU A 192 -10.87 25.10 23.87
N ALA A 193 -9.78 24.33 23.82
CA ALA A 193 -8.97 24.02 24.98
C ALA A 193 -8.39 25.29 25.63
N ASP A 194 -7.89 26.23 24.82
CA ASP A 194 -7.36 27.49 25.34
C ASP A 194 -8.44 28.38 25.96
N ARG A 195 -9.67 28.37 25.43
CA ARG A 195 -10.81 29.04 26.07
C ARG A 195 -11.23 28.37 27.38
N LEU A 196 -11.22 27.03 27.45
CA LEU A 196 -11.55 26.30 28.67
C LEU A 196 -10.51 26.52 29.78
N LYS A 197 -9.23 26.70 29.44
CA LYS A 197 -8.19 27.06 30.42
C LYS A 197 -8.50 28.38 31.14
N VAL A 198 -9.14 29.34 30.48
CA VAL A 198 -9.54 30.61 31.10
C VAL A 198 -10.59 30.41 32.21
N ILE A 199 -11.47 29.41 32.07
CA ILE A 199 -12.47 29.08 33.11
C ILE A 199 -11.79 28.51 34.37
N GLN A 200 -10.59 27.94 34.23
CA GLN A 200 -9.78 27.48 35.35
C GLN A 200 -8.94 28.59 36.00
N ALA A 201 -9.22 29.86 35.72
CA ALA A 201 -8.50 31.00 36.28
C ALA A 201 -8.70 31.12 37.80
N GLY A 202 -7.85 30.40 38.55
CA GLY A 202 -7.25 30.69 39.87
C GLY A 202 -8.11 31.16 41.05
N SER A 203 -9.39 31.46 40.88
CA SER A 203 -10.23 32.10 41.90
C SER A 203 -11.10 31.06 42.58
N LEU A 204 -10.84 30.87 43.88
CA LEU A 204 -11.55 29.92 44.74
C LEU A 204 -13.08 30.14 44.75
N HIS A 205 -13.53 31.39 44.60
CA HIS A 205 -14.96 31.72 44.63
C HIS A 205 -15.71 31.15 43.42
N LEU A 206 -15.13 31.17 42.21
CA LEU A 206 -15.73 30.58 41.02
C LEU A 206 -15.88 29.06 41.14
N TYR A 207 -14.87 28.39 41.70
CA TYR A 207 -14.92 26.95 41.95
C TYR A 207 -16.03 26.57 42.93
N LEU A 208 -16.19 27.32 44.03
CA LEU A 208 -17.28 27.09 44.99
C LEU A 208 -18.65 27.28 44.35
N THR A 209 -18.82 28.31 43.51
CA THR A 209 -20.08 28.52 42.77
C THR A 209 -20.36 27.36 41.81
N TYR A 210 -19.36 26.88 41.05
CA TYR A 210 -19.53 25.72 40.16
C TYR A 210 -19.91 24.46 40.93
N MET A 211 -19.27 24.18 42.07
CA MET A 211 -19.62 23.05 42.93
C MET A 211 -21.05 23.15 43.47
N PHE A 212 -21.47 24.33 43.94
CA PHE A 212 -22.84 24.54 44.45
C PHE A 212 -23.90 24.36 43.36
N VAL A 213 -23.69 24.93 42.18
CA VAL A 213 -24.62 24.81 41.04
C VAL A 213 -24.70 23.38 40.53
N THR A 214 -23.56 22.69 40.39
CA THR A 214 -23.53 21.28 39.97
C THR A 214 -24.22 20.36 40.99
N LEU A 215 -24.06 20.64 42.30
CA LEU A 215 -24.77 19.92 43.35
C LEU A 215 -26.29 20.07 43.24
N ILE A 216 -26.79 21.30 43.08
CA ILE A 216 -28.23 21.57 42.89
C ILE A 216 -28.76 20.89 41.63
N ALA A 217 -28.02 21.00 40.51
CA ALA A 217 -28.42 20.40 39.25
C ALA A 217 -28.51 18.87 39.36
N LEU A 218 -27.52 18.22 39.98
CA LEU A 218 -27.55 16.79 40.25
C LEU A 218 -28.71 16.39 41.17
N LEU A 219 -29.01 17.20 42.19
CA LEU A 219 -30.12 16.94 43.10
C LEU A 219 -31.48 17.02 42.37
N LEU A 220 -31.66 18.00 41.49
CA LEU A 220 -32.87 18.13 40.66
C LEU A 220 -33.02 17.02 39.62
N LEU A 221 -31.89 16.44 39.15
CA LEU A 221 -31.89 15.35 38.19
C LEU A 221 -32.07 13.97 38.87
N ALA A 222 -31.73 13.87 40.15
CA ALA A 222 -31.87 12.68 40.96
C ALA A 222 -33.26 12.54 41.62
N VAL A 223 -34.01 13.65 41.73
CA VAL A 223 -35.42 13.68 42.12
C VAL A 223 -36.29 13.43 40.89
#